data_AF-A0A7S2DPS2-F1
#
_entry.id   AF-A0A7S2DPS2-F1
#
_cell.length_a   1.000
_cell.length_b   1.000
_cell.length_c   1.000
_cell.angle_alpha   90.00
_cell.angle_beta   90.00
_cell.angle_gamma   90.00
#
_symmetry.space_group_name_H-M   'P 1'
#
loop_
_entity.id
_entity.type
_entity.pdbx_description
1 polymer ?
#
loop_
_entity_poly.entity_id
_entity_poly.type
_entity_poly.pdbx_seq_one_letter_code
_entity_poly.pdbx_strand_id
1 'polypeptide(L)'
;FFGDWRGERAVFIKRYAGALRQLARERGVFVTFVDLRWGVTVAQATEGEVVNICLEQLSHSRYFVSFLGRRYGWRPARDDLTPVTFERWGRMIHSYIPGRSVTELEVICGALGWGAETAPAPCNA
;
A
#
# COMPACT_ATOMS: atom_id res chain seq x y z
N PHE A 1 14.62 -3.12 -0.92
CA PHE A 1 13.64 -2.41 -0.10
C PHE A 1 12.56 -3.39 0.37
N PHE A 2 12.00 -3.23 1.57
CA PHE A 2 11.02 -4.13 2.22
C PHE A 2 11.56 -5.47 2.76
N GLY A 3 12.15 -5.44 3.96
CA GLY A 3 12.71 -6.63 4.63
C GLY A 3 11.72 -7.44 5.49
N ASP A 4 10.63 -6.81 5.95
CA ASP A 4 9.75 -7.45 6.94
C ASP A 4 8.72 -8.37 6.27
N TRP A 5 8.37 -9.44 6.99
CA TRP A 5 7.31 -10.40 6.68
C TRP A 5 7.36 -11.05 5.29
N ARG A 6 8.55 -11.18 4.68
CA ARG A 6 8.68 -11.83 3.35
C ARG A 6 8.28 -13.30 3.40
N GLY A 7 8.69 -14.02 4.44
CA GLY A 7 8.42 -15.45 4.59
C GLY A 7 6.94 -15.71 4.87
N GLU A 8 6.37 -14.96 5.79
CA GLU A 8 4.99 -15.07 6.24
C GLU A 8 4.01 -14.69 5.13
N ARG A 9 4.33 -13.67 4.32
CA ARG A 9 3.57 -13.36 3.10
C ARG A 9 3.64 -14.50 2.09
N ALA A 10 4.82 -15.06 1.86
CA ALA A 10 4.96 -16.21 0.96
C ALA A 10 4.14 -17.41 1.45
N VAL A 11 4.12 -17.66 2.76
CA VAL A 11 3.29 -18.68 3.39
C VAL A 11 1.80 -18.35 3.24
N PHE A 12 1.37 -17.10 3.46
CA PHE A 12 0.00 -16.66 3.26
C PHE A 12 -0.49 -16.98 1.84
N ILE A 13 0.27 -16.57 0.83
CA ILE A 13 -0.09 -16.79 -0.57
C ILE A 13 -0.09 -18.28 -0.94
N LYS A 14 0.98 -19.01 -0.56
CA LYS A 14 1.13 -20.42 -0.95
C LYS A 14 0.17 -21.35 -0.22
N ARG A 15 -0.17 -21.05 1.04
CA ARG A 15 -0.92 -21.98 1.91
C ARG A 15 -2.35 -21.55 2.17
N TYR A 16 -2.64 -20.25 2.29
CA TYR A 16 -3.92 -19.76 2.80
C TYR A 16 -4.78 -19.07 1.74
N ALA A 17 -4.19 -18.37 0.77
CA ALA A 17 -4.96 -17.65 -0.25
C ALA A 17 -5.89 -18.56 -1.06
N GLY A 18 -5.46 -19.77 -1.38
CA GLY A 18 -6.30 -20.77 -2.08
C GLY A 18 -7.54 -21.18 -1.28
N ALA A 19 -7.35 -21.50 0.00
CA ALA A 19 -8.43 -21.90 0.90
C ALA A 19 -9.43 -20.75 1.13
N LEU A 20 -8.95 -19.52 1.30
CA LEU A 20 -9.81 -18.35 1.44
C LEU A 20 -10.63 -18.08 0.18
N ARG A 21 -10.04 -18.23 -1.01
CA ARG A 21 -10.80 -18.12 -2.27
C ARG A 21 -11.89 -19.18 -2.36
N GLN A 22 -11.60 -20.41 -1.96
CA GLN A 22 -12.60 -21.48 -1.96
C GLN A 22 -13.75 -21.16 -1.00
N LEU A 23 -13.44 -20.76 0.24
CA LEU A 23 -14.42 -20.39 1.25
C LEU A 23 -15.32 -19.21 0.81
N ALA A 24 -14.74 -18.24 0.09
CA ALA A 24 -15.49 -17.13 -0.48
C ALA A 24 -16.39 -17.58 -1.63
N ARG A 25 -15.88 -18.45 -2.54
CA ARG A 25 -16.67 -19.00 -3.66
C ARG A 25 -17.87 -19.80 -3.19
N GLU A 26 -17.73 -20.58 -2.11
CA GLU A 26 -18.84 -21.31 -1.48
C GLU A 26 -19.98 -20.38 -1.01
N ARG A 27 -19.67 -19.10 -0.78
CA ARG A 27 -20.64 -18.05 -0.43
C ARG A 27 -21.05 -17.18 -1.62
N GLY A 28 -20.66 -17.54 -2.84
CA GLY A 28 -20.92 -16.75 -4.05
C GLY A 28 -20.08 -15.48 -4.15
N VAL A 29 -19.01 -15.34 -3.37
CA VAL A 29 -18.13 -14.16 -3.35
C VAL A 29 -16.81 -14.47 -4.07
N PHE A 30 -16.40 -13.59 -4.97
CA PHE A 30 -15.07 -13.64 -5.57
C PHE A 30 -14.11 -12.72 -4.81
N VAL A 31 -12.95 -13.25 -4.39
CA VAL A 31 -11.93 -12.50 -3.65
C VAL A 31 -10.60 -12.57 -4.39
N THR A 32 -10.03 -11.40 -4.66
CA THR A 32 -8.68 -11.23 -5.19
C THR A 32 -7.77 -10.71 -4.09
N PHE A 33 -6.59 -11.31 -3.95
CA PHE A 33 -5.54 -10.81 -3.07
C PHE A 33 -4.58 -9.97 -3.89
N VAL A 34 -4.39 -8.72 -3.46
CA VAL A 34 -3.46 -7.78 -4.08
C VAL A 34 -2.32 -7.55 -3.08
N ASP A 35 -1.09 -7.87 -3.46
CA ASP A 35 0.09 -7.38 -2.74
C ASP A 35 0.44 -6.03 -3.37
N LEU A 36 0.46 -4.96 -2.58
CA LEU A 36 0.65 -3.59 -3.06
C LEU A 36 1.99 -3.39 -3.80
N ARG A 37 2.91 -4.36 -3.76
CA ARG A 37 4.18 -4.34 -4.49
C ARG A 37 4.20 -5.25 -5.71
N TRP A 38 3.21 -6.12 -5.89
CA TRP A 38 3.15 -7.01 -7.03
C TRP A 38 2.77 -6.21 -8.27
N GLY A 39 3.63 -6.25 -9.28
CA GLY A 39 3.46 -5.51 -10.53
C GLY A 39 4.42 -4.33 -10.68
N VAL A 40 5.23 -4.06 -9.65
CA VAL A 40 6.32 -3.09 -9.71
C VAL A 40 7.58 -3.77 -10.24
N THR A 41 7.95 -3.46 -11.48
CA THR A 41 9.24 -3.86 -12.05
C THR A 41 10.40 -3.09 -11.39
N VAL A 42 11.63 -3.58 -11.51
CA VAL A 42 12.82 -2.88 -10.99
C VAL A 42 12.97 -1.49 -11.64
N ALA A 43 12.59 -1.35 -12.91
CA ALA A 43 12.57 -0.07 -13.62
C ALA A 43 11.58 0.92 -12.97
N GLN A 44 10.32 0.51 -12.79
CA GLN A 44 9.31 1.31 -12.10
C GLN A 44 9.68 1.65 -10.65
N ALA A 45 10.44 0.76 -10.00
CA ALA A 45 10.98 1.04 -8.66
C ALA A 45 12.05 2.13 -8.64
N THR A 46 12.81 2.26 -9.73
CA THR A 46 13.87 3.25 -9.88
C THR A 46 13.33 4.59 -10.37
N GLU A 47 12.20 4.58 -11.08
CA GLU A 47 11.54 5.76 -11.66
C GLU A 47 10.56 6.46 -10.70
N GLY A 48 10.44 6.01 -9.44
CA GLY A 48 9.55 6.65 -8.47
C GLY A 48 8.06 6.31 -8.64
N GLU A 49 7.70 5.40 -9.55
CA GLU A 49 6.32 4.99 -9.84
C GLU A 49 5.74 4.02 -8.79
N VAL A 50 6.56 3.55 -7.85
CA VAL A 50 6.14 2.60 -6.81
C VAL A 50 4.91 3.10 -6.07
N VAL A 51 4.93 4.36 -5.62
CA VAL A 51 3.86 4.93 -4.80
C VAL A 51 2.56 5.05 -5.61
N ASN A 52 2.66 5.49 -6.87
CA ASN A 52 1.51 5.57 -7.76
C ASN A 52 0.84 4.21 -7.97
N ILE A 53 1.63 3.17 -8.26
CA ILE A 53 1.13 1.81 -8.45
C ILE A 53 0.48 1.28 -7.16
N CYS A 54 1.12 1.48 -6.01
CA CYS A 54 0.59 1.03 -4.71
C CYS A 54 -0.78 1.68 -4.42
N LEU A 55 -0.89 3.00 -4.61
CA LEU A 55 -2.13 3.75 -4.36
C LEU A 55 -3.22 3.40 -5.37
N GLU A 56 -2.88 3.15 -6.63
CA GLU A 56 -3.84 2.70 -7.63
C GLU A 56 -4.44 1.34 -7.25
N GLN A 57 -3.61 0.37 -6.86
CA GLN A 57 -4.09 -0.93 -6.38
C GLN A 57 -4.97 -0.81 -5.14
N LEU A 58 -4.60 0.07 -4.22
CA LEU A 58 -5.40 0.35 -3.02
C LEU A 58 -6.76 0.95 -3.39
N SER A 59 -6.81 1.85 -4.39
CA SER A 59 -8.06 2.52 -4.81
C SER A 59 -9.10 1.58 -5.42
N HIS A 60 -8.66 0.45 -5.98
CA HIS A 60 -9.53 -0.59 -6.51
C HIS A 60 -9.88 -1.66 -5.47
N SER A 61 -9.33 -1.57 -4.25
CA SER A 61 -9.50 -2.56 -3.20
C SER A 61 -10.60 -2.16 -2.23
N ARG A 62 -11.56 -3.07 -1.99
CA ARG A 62 -12.66 -2.85 -1.03
C ARG A 62 -12.27 -3.09 0.42
N TYR A 63 -11.31 -3.98 0.65
CA TYR A 63 -10.85 -4.35 1.98
C TYR A 63 -9.34 -4.20 2.03
N PHE A 64 -8.85 -3.66 3.15
CA PHE A 64 -7.43 -3.51 3.41
C PHE A 64 -7.03 -4.40 4.58
N VAL A 65 -5.95 -5.15 4.39
CA VAL A 65 -5.34 -5.99 5.43
C VAL A 65 -3.84 -5.70 5.41
N SER A 66 -3.31 -5.23 6.54
CA SER A 66 -1.89 -4.93 6.69
C SER A 66 -1.26 -5.82 7.75
N PHE A 67 -0.07 -6.35 7.44
CA PHE A 67 0.81 -6.99 8.40
C PHE A 67 1.97 -6.03 8.68
N LEU A 68 1.91 -5.34 9.81
CA LEU A 68 2.94 -4.38 10.21
C LEU A 68 4.03 -5.08 11.03
N GLY A 69 5.28 -4.86 10.63
CA GLY A 69 6.47 -5.32 11.35
C GLY A 69 7.04 -4.27 12.27
N ARG A 70 8.34 -4.36 12.52
CA ARG A 70 9.07 -3.37 13.33
C ARG A 70 9.53 -2.18 12.50
N ARG A 71 9.38 -2.23 11.17
CA ARG A 71 9.78 -1.15 10.28
C ARG A 71 8.63 -0.19 10.01
N TYR A 72 8.93 1.10 10.18
CA TYR A 72 8.01 2.19 9.84
C TYR A 72 7.70 2.30 8.34
N GLY A 73 8.60 1.82 7.46
CA GLY A 73 8.46 1.87 6.00
C GLY A 73 9.54 2.72 5.34
N TRP A 74 9.41 2.95 4.03
CA TRP A 74 10.28 3.86 3.28
C TRP A 74 9.71 5.29 3.32
N ARG A 75 10.56 6.28 3.57
CA ARG A 75 10.25 7.71 3.56
C ARG A 75 10.80 8.34 2.27
N PRO A 76 9.96 8.55 1.24
CA PRO A 76 10.39 9.21 0.02
C PRO A 76 10.65 10.70 0.26
N ALA A 77 11.71 11.21 -0.36
CA ALA A 77 11.88 12.63 -0.63
C ALA A 77 10.91 13.05 -1.76
N ARG A 78 10.74 14.36 -1.94
CA ARG A 78 9.89 14.89 -3.02
C ARG A 78 10.38 14.47 -4.41
N ASP A 79 11.70 14.40 -4.59
CA ASP A 79 12.35 14.04 -5.85
C ASP A 79 12.31 12.55 -6.14
N ASP A 80 11.95 11.71 -5.14
CA ASP A 80 11.77 10.27 -5.32
C ASP A 80 10.42 9.92 -5.98
N LEU A 81 9.56 10.92 -6.20
CA LEU A 81 8.21 10.74 -6.72
C LEU A 81 8.02 11.47 -8.04
N THR A 82 7.21 10.88 -8.92
CA THR A 82 6.91 11.47 -10.22
C THR A 82 5.90 12.60 -10.11
N PRO A 83 5.94 13.61 -11.00
CA PRO A 83 4.93 14.67 -11.06
C PRO A 83 3.51 14.12 -11.19
N VAL A 84 3.34 13.02 -11.94
CA VAL A 84 2.06 12.30 -12.10
C VAL A 84 1.51 11.82 -10.76
N THR A 85 2.39 11.35 -9.87
CA THR A 85 2.01 10.91 -8.52
C THR A 85 1.42 12.07 -7.71
N PHE A 86 2.02 13.26 -7.79
CA PHE A 86 1.48 14.46 -7.16
C PHE A 86 0.21 14.97 -7.83
N GLU A 87 0.09 14.89 -9.16
CA GLU A 87 -1.13 15.33 -9.84
C GLU A 87 -2.34 14.46 -9.50
N ARG A 88 -2.15 13.13 -9.52
CA ARG A 88 -3.23 12.16 -9.32
C ARG A 88 -3.69 12.06 -7.85
N TRP A 89 -2.75 12.15 -6.91
CA TRP A 89 -3.02 11.93 -5.47
C TRP A 89 -2.87 13.21 -4.62
N GLY A 90 -2.41 14.30 -5.24
CA GLY A 90 -2.51 15.70 -4.84
C GLY A 90 -2.46 15.97 -3.36
N ARG A 91 -3.61 16.36 -2.82
CA ARG A 91 -3.74 16.84 -1.44
C ARG A 91 -3.22 15.83 -0.40
N MET A 92 -3.42 14.53 -0.63
CA MET A 92 -2.96 13.52 0.33
C MET A 92 -1.45 13.38 0.31
N ILE A 93 -0.85 13.24 -0.88
CA ILE A 93 0.61 13.12 -1.00
C ILE A 93 1.31 14.38 -0.49
N HIS A 94 0.81 15.56 -0.82
CA HIS A 94 1.39 16.82 -0.34
C HIS A 94 1.35 16.98 1.18
N SER A 95 0.39 16.34 1.87
CA SER A 95 0.27 16.43 3.34
C SER A 95 1.14 15.42 4.08
N TYR A 96 1.56 14.34 3.40
CA TYR A 96 2.32 13.23 4.00
C TYR A 96 3.79 13.21 3.56
N ILE A 97 4.08 13.76 2.39
CA ILE A 97 5.40 13.73 1.77
C ILE A 97 5.85 15.18 1.50
N PRO A 98 7.06 15.57 1.94
CA PRO A 98 8.09 14.74 2.56
C PRO A 98 7.88 14.50 4.08
N GLY A 99 8.46 13.42 4.61
CA GLY A 99 8.64 13.23 6.06
C GLY A 99 7.98 11.99 6.67
N ARG A 100 6.93 11.44 6.05
CA ARG A 100 6.26 10.21 6.51
C ARG A 100 6.52 9.02 5.61
N SER A 101 6.23 7.81 6.11
CA SER A 101 6.40 6.61 5.30
C SER A 101 5.25 6.37 4.34
N VAL A 102 5.57 5.75 3.20
CA VAL A 102 4.56 5.24 2.26
C VAL A 102 3.66 4.20 2.95
N THR A 103 4.21 3.39 3.84
CA THR A 103 3.44 2.37 4.58
C THR A 103 2.40 3.00 5.52
N GLU A 104 2.71 4.12 6.17
CA GLU A 104 1.72 4.87 6.95
C GLU A 104 0.61 5.40 6.04
N LEU A 105 0.98 6.00 4.90
CA LEU A 105 0.02 6.50 3.91
C LEU A 105 -0.91 5.39 3.40
N GLU A 106 -0.36 4.22 3.04
CA GLU A 106 -1.11 3.03 2.62
C GLU A 106 -2.12 2.59 3.69
N VAL A 107 -1.72 2.55 4.96
CA VAL A 107 -2.59 2.14 6.07
C VAL A 107 -3.71 3.15 6.29
N ILE A 108 -3.40 4.45 6.25
CA ILE A 108 -4.40 5.50 6.44
C ILE A 108 -5.42 5.47 5.30
N CYS A 109 -4.96 5.42 4.05
CA CYS A 109 -5.85 5.34 2.89
C CYS A 109 -6.68 4.06 2.90
N GLY A 110 -6.08 2.92 3.26
CA GLY A 110 -6.72 1.61 3.22
C GLY A 110 -7.69 1.37 4.37
N ALA A 111 -7.39 1.87 5.58
CA ALA A 111 -8.21 1.65 6.77
C ALA A 111 -9.21 2.77 7.04
N LEU A 112 -8.84 4.03 6.79
CA LEU A 112 -9.64 5.21 7.12
C LEU A 112 -10.28 5.86 5.88
N GLY A 113 -9.95 5.38 4.68
CA GLY A 113 -10.51 5.86 3.42
C GLY A 113 -9.74 7.03 2.80
N TRP A 114 -10.25 7.49 1.66
CA TRP A 114 -9.62 8.48 0.78
C TRP A 114 -10.00 9.91 1.22
N GLY A 115 -9.13 10.57 1.98
CA GLY A 115 -9.35 11.97 2.36
C GLY A 115 -8.25 12.52 3.26
N ALA A 116 -7.84 13.77 3.03
CA ALA A 116 -6.90 14.46 3.94
C ALA A 116 -7.52 14.73 5.33
N GLU A 117 -8.86 14.74 5.43
CA GLU A 117 -9.62 15.01 6.65
C GLU A 117 -9.71 13.78 7.58
N THR A 118 -9.60 12.57 7.03
CA THR A 118 -9.59 11.31 7.79
C THR A 118 -8.18 10.93 8.24
N ALA A 119 -7.18 11.69 7.81
CA ALA A 119 -5.78 11.41 8.04
C ALA A 119 -5.34 11.96 9.41
N PRO A 120 -4.89 11.12 10.36
CA PRO A 120 -4.46 11.58 11.68
C PRO A 120 -3.29 12.58 11.58
N ALA A 121 -3.34 13.60 12.44
CA ALA A 121 -2.25 14.56 12.61
C ALA A 121 -0.94 13.81 12.90
N PRO A 122 0.22 14.32 12.44
CA PRO A 122 1.49 13.67 12.69
C PRO A 122 1.69 13.56 14.19
N CYS A 123 1.89 12.36 14.70
CA CYS A 123 2.44 12.19 16.04
C CYS A 123 3.91 12.63 15.94
N ASN A 124 4.22 13.82 16.46
CA ASN A 124 5.60 14.25 16.60
C ASN A 124 6.31 13.23 17.48
N ALA A 125 7.24 12.49 16.90
CA ALA A 125 8.18 11.63 17.61
C ALA A 125 9.40 12.45 18.04
#